data_AF-A0AAD6JVL5-F1
#
_entry.id   AF-A0AAD6JVL5-F1
#
_cell.length_a   1.000
_cell.length_b   1.000
_cell.length_c   1.000
_cell.angle_alpha   90.00
_cell.angle_beta   90.00
_cell.angle_gamma   90.00
#
_symmetry.space_group_name_H-M   'P 1'
#
loop_
_entity.id
_entity.type
_entity.pdbx_description
1 polymer ?
#
loop_
_entity_poly.entity_id
_entity_poly.type
_entity_poly.pdbx_seq_one_letter_code
_entity_poly.pdbx_strand_id
1 'polypeptide(L)'
;MGSLPYNGCRPNELYLIQYTSGATGIPKPVLVTAGAAAHNVKVARKAYDLYPNTVIVSWLPRYHDCGLQFLLLTIISGATSVLTSGVDKGTQPIKNGTFVSTAWRGNCSNGESFPHIPSHNKLLPCARLASQREEEEDMDIIVVDEDTCELVVDGMEGEIWVSSPSNCSGDRGIIKREERFLYVTGRCSDVIKLPNNQETHPHFIETAAQNSCQNFLRGGCLAAFEMSSTTVLVAEIQKHEKDVKVLKQICEWARKDSEMGCQRYADKMSVVMEMQFEDNNARFFPSFEATEQVMS
;
A
#
# COMPACT_ATOMS: atom_id res chain seq x y z
N MET A 1 -15.59 22.60 45.56
CA MET A 1 -15.76 21.62 44.47
C MET A 1 -14.55 20.70 44.50
N GLY A 2 -14.72 19.45 44.94
CA GLY A 2 -13.65 18.46 44.84
C GLY A 2 -13.56 17.99 43.39
N SER A 3 -12.44 18.25 42.72
CA SER A 3 -12.15 17.64 41.43
C SER A 3 -12.06 16.13 41.63
N LEU A 4 -12.96 15.37 41.01
CA LEU A 4 -12.76 13.93 40.89
C LEU A 4 -11.42 13.71 40.16
N PRO A 5 -10.51 12.88 40.69
CA PRO A 5 -9.25 12.60 40.01
C PRO A 5 -9.56 11.94 38.67
N TYR A 6 -8.99 12.48 37.58
CA TYR A 6 -9.05 11.83 36.28
C TYR A 6 -8.24 10.54 36.36
N ASN A 7 -8.94 9.39 36.33
CA ASN A 7 -8.33 8.07 36.47
C ASN A 7 -7.81 7.48 35.13
N GLY A 8 -7.72 8.30 34.08
CA GLY A 8 -7.39 7.81 32.75
C GLY A 8 -8.52 7.05 32.06
N CYS A 9 -8.27 6.58 30.84
CA CYS A 9 -9.12 5.65 30.12
C CYS A 9 -8.67 4.21 30.34
N ARG A 10 -9.61 3.27 30.35
CA ARG A 10 -9.32 1.82 30.40
C ARG A 10 -8.94 1.29 29.01
N PRO A 11 -8.15 0.21 28.90
CA PRO A 11 -7.68 -0.30 27.61
C PRO A 11 -8.78 -0.64 26.59
N ASN A 12 -9.96 -1.05 27.08
CA ASN A 12 -11.11 -1.42 26.24
C ASN A 12 -12.06 -0.24 25.95
N GLU A 13 -11.80 0.95 26.50
CA GLU A 13 -12.63 2.12 26.23
C GLU A 13 -12.31 2.71 24.86
N LEU A 14 -13.35 3.20 24.19
CA LEU A 14 -13.23 3.89 22.91
C LEU A 14 -12.40 5.16 23.09
N TYR A 15 -11.35 5.28 22.28
CA TYR A 15 -10.42 6.41 22.30
C TYR A 15 -10.60 7.31 21.07
N LEU A 16 -10.76 6.72 19.89
CA LEU A 16 -10.79 7.44 18.61
C LEU A 16 -11.73 6.76 17.62
N ILE A 17 -12.36 7.55 16.75
CA ILE A 17 -13.02 7.07 15.55
C ILE A 17 -12.19 7.54 14.35
N GLN A 18 -11.53 6.61 13.67
CA GLN A 18 -10.71 6.89 12.50
C GLN A 18 -11.47 6.45 11.25
N TYR A 19 -11.70 7.36 10.30
CA TYR A 19 -12.30 6.98 9.02
C TYR A 19 -11.23 6.41 8.09
N THR A 20 -11.57 5.34 7.36
CA THR A 20 -10.70 4.79 6.31
C THR A 20 -10.60 5.75 5.12
N SER A 21 -9.51 5.67 4.35
CA SER A 21 -9.29 6.51 3.16
C SER A 21 -10.30 6.31 2.03
N GLY A 22 -11.11 5.24 2.10
CA GLY A 22 -12.09 4.90 1.06
C GLY A 22 -11.49 4.31 -0.22
N ALA A 23 -10.26 3.78 -0.17
CA ALA A 23 -9.59 3.21 -1.35
C ALA A 23 -10.42 2.13 -2.07
N THR A 24 -11.24 1.37 -1.34
CA THR A 24 -12.08 0.28 -1.86
C THR A 24 -13.59 0.54 -1.67
N GLY A 25 -14.01 1.78 -1.36
CA GLY A 25 -15.43 2.13 -1.19
C GLY A 25 -15.70 3.34 -0.28
N ILE A 26 -16.90 3.40 0.29
CA ILE A 26 -17.29 4.49 1.19
C ILE A 26 -16.42 4.45 2.47
N PRO A 27 -15.81 5.57 2.90
CA PRO A 27 -15.08 5.66 4.15
C PRO A 27 -15.85 5.06 5.33
N LYS A 28 -15.27 4.06 5.99
CA LYS A 28 -15.91 3.37 7.12
C LYS A 28 -15.31 3.87 8.44
N PRO A 29 -16.13 4.10 9.49
CA PRO A 29 -15.60 4.44 10.81
C PRO A 29 -14.95 3.20 11.45
N VAL A 30 -13.68 3.33 11.82
CA VAL A 30 -12.93 2.34 12.61
C VAL A 30 -12.91 2.83 14.06
N LEU A 31 -13.45 2.01 14.95
CA LEU A 31 -13.46 2.28 16.39
C LEU A 31 -12.13 1.82 16.99
N VAL A 32 -11.32 2.77 17.46
CA VAL A 32 -10.00 2.49 18.05
C VAL A 32 -10.10 2.63 19.56
N THR A 33 -9.75 1.56 20.28
CA THR A 33 -9.71 1.57 21.75
C THR A 33 -8.42 2.19 22.26
N ALA A 34 -8.41 2.65 23.52
CA ALA A 34 -7.22 3.20 24.15
C ALA A 34 -6.06 2.19 24.19
N GLY A 35 -6.37 0.91 24.42
CA GLY A 35 -5.40 -0.18 24.42
C GLY A 35 -4.78 -0.44 23.05
N ALA A 36 -5.59 -0.43 21.98
CA ALA A 36 -5.11 -0.57 20.61
C ALA A 36 -4.17 0.58 20.22
N ALA A 37 -4.57 1.82 20.51
CA ALA A 37 -3.75 3.00 20.25
C ALA A 37 -2.42 2.94 21.02
N ALA A 38 -2.45 2.62 22.32
CA ALA A 38 -1.26 2.50 23.15
C ALA A 38 -0.31 1.39 22.66
N HIS A 39 -0.87 0.24 22.28
CA HIS A 39 -0.12 -0.88 21.71
C HIS A 39 0.58 -0.49 20.42
N ASN A 40 -0.13 0.12 19.46
CA ASN A 40 0.45 0.58 18.20
C ASN A 40 1.60 1.56 18.41
N VAL A 41 1.47 2.52 19.34
CA VAL A 41 2.53 3.48 19.62
C VAL A 41 3.75 2.78 20.25
N LYS A 42 3.54 1.82 21.16
CA LYS A 42 4.62 1.04 21.80
C LYS A 42 5.40 0.23 20.75
N VAL A 43 4.71 -0.46 19.85
CA VAL A 43 5.32 -1.25 18.78
C VAL A 43 6.06 -0.33 17.80
N ALA A 44 5.43 0.76 17.35
CA ALA A 44 6.06 1.72 16.43
C ALA A 44 7.31 2.39 17.02
N ARG A 45 7.29 2.73 18.33
CA ARG A 45 8.47 3.31 19.01
C ARG A 45 9.68 2.39 18.96
N LYS A 46 9.47 1.08 19.15
CA LYS A 46 10.53 0.06 19.04
C LYS A 46 10.97 -0.11 17.58
N ALA A 47 10.02 -0.20 16.66
CA ALA A 47 10.30 -0.43 15.23
C ALA A 47 11.09 0.72 14.58
N TYR A 48 10.79 1.97 14.95
CA TYR A 48 11.50 3.15 14.45
C TYR A 48 12.69 3.57 15.32
N ASP A 49 13.01 2.82 16.38
CA ASP A 49 14.11 3.07 17.29
C ASP A 49 14.11 4.53 17.83
N LEU A 50 12.98 4.94 18.42
CA LEU A 50 12.78 6.34 18.85
C LEU A 50 13.14 6.59 20.32
N TYR A 51 13.78 7.73 20.55
CA TYR A 51 14.28 8.19 21.83
C TYR A 51 13.78 9.61 22.16
N PRO A 52 13.89 10.08 23.41
CA PRO A 52 13.44 11.43 23.78
C PRO A 52 14.13 12.59 23.03
N ASN A 53 15.34 12.37 22.50
CA ASN A 53 16.06 13.35 21.68
C ASN A 53 15.72 13.27 20.18
N THR A 54 14.83 12.36 19.77
CA THR A 54 14.42 12.24 18.36
C THR A 54 13.60 13.45 17.91
N VAL A 55 13.79 13.87 16.66
CA VAL A 55 12.93 14.85 15.99
C VAL A 55 12.11 14.15 14.90
N ILE A 56 10.79 14.12 15.07
CA ILE A 56 9.84 13.54 14.11
C ILE A 56 9.26 14.65 13.25
N VAL A 57 9.56 14.63 11.95
CA VAL A 57 9.01 15.59 10.99
C VAL A 57 7.85 14.94 10.25
N SER A 58 6.66 15.58 10.26
CA SER A 58 5.48 15.08 9.54
C SER A 58 4.80 16.19 8.76
N TRP A 59 4.45 15.89 7.51
CA TRP A 59 3.60 16.72 6.65
C TRP A 59 2.25 16.07 6.35
N LEU A 60 1.99 14.91 6.96
CA LEU A 60 0.75 14.17 6.74
C LEU A 60 -0.41 14.88 7.44
N PRO A 61 -1.59 14.96 6.81
CA PRO A 61 -2.77 15.51 7.47
C PRO A 61 -3.12 14.73 8.74
N ARG A 62 -3.49 15.44 9.81
CA ARG A 62 -3.82 14.83 11.11
C ARG A 62 -5.10 14.00 11.12
N TYR A 63 -5.95 14.15 10.09
CA TYR A 63 -7.11 13.27 9.91
C TYR A 63 -6.76 11.94 9.23
N HIS A 64 -5.53 11.80 8.71
CA HIS A 64 -5.00 10.54 8.22
C HIS A 64 -4.38 9.76 9.38
N ASP A 65 -4.57 8.43 9.40
CA ASP A 65 -4.10 7.55 10.48
C ASP A 65 -2.61 7.76 10.81
N CYS A 66 -1.73 7.62 9.81
CA CYS A 66 -0.29 7.85 10.02
C CYS A 66 0.03 9.28 10.53
N GLY A 67 -0.71 10.30 10.10
CA GLY A 67 -0.48 11.68 10.53
C GLY A 67 -0.81 11.88 12.02
N LEU A 68 -1.90 11.29 12.48
CA LEU A 68 -2.28 11.27 13.90
C LEU A 68 -1.35 10.40 14.74
N GLN A 69 -1.02 9.21 14.24
CA GLN A 69 -0.18 8.25 14.95
C GLN A 69 1.24 8.78 15.19
N PHE A 70 1.84 9.52 14.24
CA PHE A 70 3.15 10.15 14.45
C PHE A 70 3.12 11.22 15.55
N LEU A 71 2.00 11.91 15.75
CA LEU A 71 1.85 12.85 16.86
C LEU A 71 1.81 12.11 18.21
N LEU A 72 1.02 11.04 18.31
CA LEU A 72 0.97 10.21 19.51
C LEU A 72 2.33 9.58 19.82
N LEU A 73 3.01 9.09 18.79
CA LEU A 73 4.34 8.53 18.87
C LEU A 73 5.38 9.52 19.37
N THR A 74 5.28 10.79 18.96
CA THR A 74 6.13 11.87 19.47
C THR A 74 5.97 11.99 20.99
N ILE A 75 4.72 12.11 21.46
CA ILE A 75 4.40 12.33 22.88
C ILE A 75 4.91 11.16 23.72
N ILE A 76 4.64 9.92 23.32
CA ILE A 76 5.03 8.73 24.08
C ILE A 76 6.54 8.45 24.03
N SER A 77 7.23 8.90 22.99
CA SER A 77 8.69 8.78 22.90
C SER A 77 9.43 9.88 23.67
N GLY A 78 8.73 10.92 24.13
CA GLY A 78 9.35 12.14 24.67
C GLY A 78 10.09 12.96 23.62
N ALA A 79 9.80 12.70 22.34
CA ALA A 79 10.46 13.29 21.18
C ALA A 79 9.94 14.70 20.89
N THR A 80 10.57 15.39 19.94
CA THR A 80 10.09 16.67 19.41
C THR A 80 9.40 16.45 18.06
N SER A 81 8.19 17.00 17.85
CA SER A 81 7.53 16.97 16.53
C SER A 81 7.67 18.30 15.81
N VAL A 82 7.99 18.23 14.51
CA VAL A 82 7.91 19.36 13.58
C VAL A 82 6.81 19.06 12.56
N LEU A 83 5.70 19.77 12.67
CA LEU A 83 4.58 19.64 11.75
C LEU A 83 4.67 20.72 10.67
N THR A 84 4.65 20.30 9.41
CA THR A 84 4.64 21.21 8.26
C THR A 84 3.42 20.94 7.38
N SER A 85 3.01 21.92 6.57
CA SER A 85 1.99 21.68 5.55
C SER A 85 2.68 21.12 4.31
N GLY A 86 2.16 20.04 3.72
CA GLY A 86 2.70 19.42 2.51
C GLY A 86 2.62 20.29 1.24
N VAL A 87 2.26 21.58 1.37
CA VAL A 87 2.01 22.50 0.26
C VAL A 87 3.23 23.39 -0.05
N ASP A 88 4.24 23.46 0.83
CA ASP A 88 5.43 24.28 0.55
C ASP A 88 6.44 23.50 -0.31
N LYS A 89 6.38 23.73 -1.63
CA LYS A 89 7.33 23.23 -2.65
C LYS A 89 8.79 23.69 -2.46
N GLY A 90 9.16 24.24 -1.31
CA GLY A 90 10.45 24.92 -1.08
C GLY A 90 11.14 24.62 0.26
N THR A 91 10.58 23.79 1.14
CA THR A 91 11.24 23.53 2.43
C THR A 91 12.37 22.52 2.24
N GLN A 92 13.62 22.96 2.39
CA GLN A 92 14.76 22.04 2.45
C GLN A 92 14.55 21.05 3.61
N PRO A 93 14.82 19.75 3.43
CA PRO A 93 14.76 18.80 4.53
C PRO A 93 15.69 19.25 5.66
N ILE A 94 15.12 19.38 6.86
CA ILE A 94 15.86 19.68 8.10
C ILE A 94 16.99 18.66 8.23
N LYS A 95 18.25 19.16 8.26
CA LYS A 95 19.47 18.35 8.16
C LYS A 95 19.66 17.31 9.27
N ASN A 96 18.87 17.37 10.35
CA ASN A 96 18.95 16.50 11.53
C ASN A 96 17.59 15.86 11.91
N GLY A 97 16.58 15.87 11.02
CA GLY A 97 15.29 15.23 11.29
C GLY A 97 15.30 13.76 10.89
N THR A 98 14.74 12.87 11.73
CA THR A 98 14.38 11.52 11.27
C THR A 98 13.14 11.66 10.40
N PHE A 99 13.33 11.59 9.08
CA PHE A 99 12.24 11.55 8.13
C PHE A 99 11.62 10.16 8.19
N VAL A 100 10.46 10.02 8.82
CA VAL A 100 9.64 8.82 8.62
C VAL A 100 8.87 8.99 7.32
N SER A 101 9.61 8.90 6.21
CA SER A 101 9.02 8.65 4.90
C SER A 101 9.00 7.13 4.72
N THR A 102 7.84 6.56 4.42
CA THR A 102 7.70 5.16 4.00
C THR A 102 8.40 4.88 2.66
N ALA A 103 9.03 5.87 2.03
CA ALA A 103 9.89 5.69 0.87
C ALA A 103 11.32 5.34 1.31
N TRP A 104 11.58 4.05 1.48
CA TRP A 104 12.94 3.52 1.55
C TRP A 104 13.65 3.76 0.22
N ARG A 105 14.69 4.61 0.22
CA ARG A 105 15.36 5.04 -1.02
C ARG A 105 16.39 4.00 -1.46
N GLY A 106 16.04 3.20 -2.48
CA GLY A 106 17.00 2.40 -3.22
C GLY A 106 17.77 3.26 -4.23
N ASN A 107 19.02 3.62 -3.92
CA ASN A 107 20.08 3.62 -4.92
C ASN A 107 21.46 3.65 -4.26
N CYS A 108 22.16 2.52 -4.35
CA CYS A 108 23.58 2.40 -4.05
C CYS A 108 24.36 3.01 -5.20
N SER A 109 25.13 4.06 -4.93
CA SER A 109 26.22 4.41 -5.83
C SER A 109 27.55 4.67 -5.15
N ASN A 110 27.65 4.89 -3.83
CA ASN A 110 28.95 4.93 -3.14
C ASN A 110 28.84 4.67 -1.63
N GLY A 111 29.29 3.49 -1.18
CA GLY A 111 30.35 3.44 -0.17
C GLY A 111 30.06 3.21 1.31
N GLU A 112 28.82 3.15 1.80
CA GLU A 112 28.53 2.63 3.15
C GLU A 112 27.33 1.67 3.09
N SER A 113 27.65 0.37 3.11
CA SER A 113 26.70 -0.71 2.81
C SER A 113 25.72 -0.95 3.96
N PHE A 114 24.51 -0.39 3.86
CA PHE A 114 23.35 -1.09 4.39
C PHE A 114 23.27 -2.48 3.73
N PRO A 115 22.94 -3.56 4.45
CA PRO A 115 22.81 -4.89 3.86
C PRO A 115 21.88 -4.86 2.65
N HIS A 116 22.18 -5.65 1.62
CA HIS A 116 21.34 -5.77 0.42
C HIS A 116 19.91 -6.07 0.85
N ILE A 117 18.98 -5.17 0.56
CA ILE A 117 17.59 -5.31 0.99
C ILE A 117 16.92 -6.32 0.07
N PRO A 118 16.37 -7.41 0.63
CA PRO A 118 15.74 -8.43 -0.19
C PRO A 118 14.47 -7.85 -0.82
N SER A 119 14.36 -7.94 -2.15
CA SER A 119 13.14 -7.58 -2.86
C SER A 119 12.41 -8.83 -3.35
N HIS A 120 11.11 -8.93 -3.04
CA HIS A 120 10.25 -9.99 -3.58
C HIS A 120 9.37 -9.37 -4.66
N ASN A 121 9.48 -9.81 -5.92
CA ASN A 121 8.73 -9.22 -7.03
C ASN A 121 8.79 -7.68 -7.07
N LYS A 122 9.98 -7.12 -6.79
CA LYS A 122 10.23 -5.66 -6.66
C LYS A 122 9.51 -4.97 -5.49
N LEU A 123 8.89 -5.72 -4.58
CA LEU A 123 8.34 -5.24 -3.31
C LEU A 123 9.42 -5.16 -2.24
N LEU A 124 9.28 -4.20 -1.34
CA LEU A 124 10.10 -4.08 -0.14
C LEU A 124 9.50 -4.90 1.01
N PRO A 125 10.34 -5.42 1.91
CA PRO A 125 9.85 -6.14 3.08
C PRO A 125 9.10 -5.18 4.01
N CYS A 126 7.94 -5.61 4.50
CA CYS A 126 7.10 -4.85 5.43
C CYS A 126 7.52 -5.09 6.88
N ALA A 127 7.90 -6.33 7.21
CA ALA A 127 8.35 -6.73 8.54
C ALA A 127 9.31 -7.92 8.45
N ARG A 128 10.16 -8.09 9.46
CA ARG A 128 10.92 -9.33 9.69
C ARG A 128 10.29 -10.06 10.87
N LEU A 129 9.82 -11.29 10.65
CA LEU A 129 9.18 -12.10 11.68
C LEU A 129 10.23 -12.93 12.44
N ALA A 130 9.95 -13.26 13.71
CA ALA A 130 10.83 -14.09 14.52
C ALA A 130 11.02 -15.50 13.91
N SER A 131 12.20 -16.10 14.05
CA SER A 131 12.49 -17.45 13.53
C SER A 131 11.80 -18.57 14.32
N GLN A 132 11.47 -18.33 15.60
CA GLN A 132 10.73 -19.25 16.47
C GLN A 132 9.57 -18.49 17.12
N ARG A 133 8.36 -19.07 17.15
CA ARG A 133 7.17 -18.50 17.81
C ARG A 133 7.18 -18.73 19.33
N GLU A 134 8.35 -18.66 19.96
CA GLU A 134 8.56 -19.05 21.37
C GLU A 134 8.68 -17.87 22.34
N GLU A 135 8.58 -16.63 21.86
CA GLU A 135 8.42 -15.46 22.73
C GLU A 135 6.94 -15.06 22.80
N GLU A 136 6.44 -14.69 23.99
CA GLU A 136 5.17 -13.95 24.15
C GLU A 136 5.32 -12.59 23.47
N GLU A 137 5.25 -12.56 22.14
CA GLU A 137 5.20 -11.32 21.38
C GLU A 137 3.82 -10.68 21.56
N ASP A 138 3.80 -9.36 21.78
CA ASP A 138 2.58 -8.56 21.90
C ASP A 138 1.74 -8.55 20.58
N MET A 139 2.25 -9.16 19.49
CA MET A 139 1.64 -9.22 18.16
C MET A 139 2.07 -10.49 17.44
N ASP A 140 1.13 -11.33 17.01
CA ASP A 140 1.39 -12.47 16.13
C ASP A 140 0.91 -12.15 14.71
N ILE A 141 1.73 -12.46 13.71
CA ILE A 141 1.42 -12.25 12.29
C ILE A 141 1.55 -13.58 11.57
N ILE A 142 0.45 -14.01 10.96
CA ILE A 142 0.37 -15.24 10.20
C ILE A 142 -0.15 -14.96 8.79
N VAL A 143 0.18 -15.88 7.88
CA VAL A 143 -0.42 -15.91 6.54
C VAL A 143 -1.28 -17.17 6.46
N VAL A 144 -2.52 -17.02 6.03
CA VAL A 144 -3.51 -18.09 5.97
C VAL A 144 -4.12 -18.21 4.58
N ASP A 145 -4.62 -19.39 4.27
CA ASP A 145 -5.46 -19.62 3.11
C ASP A 145 -6.86 -19.09 3.41
N GLU A 146 -7.38 -18.25 2.54
CA GLU A 146 -8.63 -17.49 2.75
C GLU A 146 -9.86 -18.41 2.84
N ASP A 147 -9.84 -19.55 2.15
CA ASP A 147 -10.97 -20.48 2.08
C ASP A 147 -10.96 -21.48 3.25
N THR A 148 -9.78 -21.98 3.61
CA THR A 148 -9.62 -23.03 4.63
C THR A 148 -9.32 -22.48 6.03
N CYS A 149 -8.90 -21.21 6.13
CA CYS A 149 -8.40 -20.58 7.36
C CYS A 149 -7.19 -21.32 7.97
N GLU A 150 -6.47 -22.10 7.18
CA GLU A 150 -5.28 -22.83 7.62
C GLU A 150 -4.00 -22.04 7.31
N LEU A 151 -2.95 -22.27 8.10
CA LEU A 151 -1.65 -21.65 7.87
C LEU A 151 -1.08 -22.07 6.52
N VAL A 152 -0.70 -21.10 5.69
CA VAL A 152 0.07 -21.41 4.48
C VAL A 152 1.54 -21.61 4.82
N VAL A 153 2.20 -22.48 4.05
CA VAL A 153 3.64 -22.69 4.17
C VAL A 153 4.38 -21.41 3.75
N ASP A 154 5.41 -21.01 4.51
CA ASP A 154 6.30 -19.91 4.11
C ASP A 154 6.70 -20.06 2.62
N GLY A 155 6.67 -18.96 1.87
CA GLY A 155 6.87 -18.92 0.42
C GLY A 155 5.60 -19.11 -0.41
N MET A 156 4.46 -19.40 0.21
CA MET A 156 3.14 -19.29 -0.42
C MET A 156 2.47 -17.98 -0.02
N GLU A 157 1.69 -17.44 -0.93
CA GLU A 157 0.87 -16.25 -0.69
C GLU A 157 -0.46 -16.65 -0.04
N GLY A 158 -0.97 -15.79 0.84
CA GLY A 158 -2.29 -15.92 1.47
C GLY A 158 -2.70 -14.61 2.14
N GLU A 159 -3.81 -14.61 2.88
CA GLU A 159 -4.23 -13.44 3.65
C GLU A 159 -3.38 -13.26 4.91
N ILE A 160 -2.99 -12.02 5.20
CA ILE A 160 -2.26 -11.64 6.40
C ILE A 160 -3.26 -11.42 7.52
N TRP A 161 -3.15 -12.22 8.58
CA TRP A 161 -3.88 -11.99 9.83
C TRP A 161 -2.93 -11.54 10.93
N VAL A 162 -3.32 -10.45 11.59
CA VAL A 162 -2.59 -9.91 12.74
C VAL A 162 -3.44 -10.13 13.99
N SER A 163 -2.89 -10.83 14.97
CA SER A 163 -3.46 -11.01 16.29
C SER A 163 -2.75 -10.10 17.29
N SER A 164 -3.39 -9.01 17.67
CA SER A 164 -2.93 -8.09 18.72
C SER A 164 -4.09 -7.24 19.25
N PRO A 165 -3.88 -6.31 20.20
CA PRO A 165 -4.87 -5.28 20.49
C PRO A 165 -5.29 -4.44 19.26
N SER A 166 -4.47 -4.44 18.21
CA SER A 166 -4.68 -3.78 16.92
C SER A 166 -4.64 -4.80 15.77
N ASN A 167 -5.81 -5.31 15.38
CA ASN A 167 -5.91 -6.32 14.33
C ASN A 167 -5.91 -5.69 12.93
N CYS A 168 -5.45 -6.47 11.95
CA CYS A 168 -5.49 -6.13 10.52
C CYS A 168 -5.86 -7.39 9.72
N SER A 169 -6.66 -7.21 8.66
CA SER A 169 -7.05 -8.23 7.70
C SER A 169 -7.39 -7.57 6.35
N GLY A 170 -7.60 -8.37 5.30
CA GLY A 170 -7.93 -7.91 3.95
C GLY A 170 -6.72 -7.50 3.10
N ASP A 171 -5.51 -7.77 3.58
CA ASP A 171 -4.26 -7.65 2.84
C ASP A 171 -3.67 -9.05 2.63
N ARG A 172 -3.17 -9.33 1.43
CA ARG A 172 -2.44 -10.56 1.10
C ARG A 172 -0.95 -10.35 1.26
N GLY A 173 -0.23 -11.43 1.54
CA GLY A 173 1.20 -11.41 1.66
C GLY A 173 1.86 -12.76 1.61
N ILE A 174 3.18 -12.72 1.60
CA ILE A 174 4.07 -13.88 1.54
C ILE A 174 5.21 -13.71 2.54
N ILE A 175 5.54 -14.79 3.25
CA ILE A 175 6.70 -14.86 4.14
C ILE A 175 7.84 -15.58 3.42
N LYS A 176 9.00 -14.94 3.25
CA LYS A 176 10.19 -15.58 2.62
C LYS A 176 10.87 -16.56 3.58
N ARG A 177 10.97 -17.83 3.19
CA ARG A 177 11.40 -18.98 4.04
C ARG A 177 12.65 -18.79 4.89
N GLU A 178 13.74 -18.25 4.34
CA GLU A 178 15.03 -18.24 5.05
C GLU A 178 15.11 -17.16 6.14
N GLU A 179 14.74 -15.93 5.78
CA GLU A 179 14.88 -14.76 6.66
C GLU A 179 13.55 -14.33 7.32
N ARG A 180 12.45 -15.01 6.96
CA ARG A 180 11.06 -14.74 7.39
C ARG A 180 10.64 -13.27 7.26
N PHE A 181 11.04 -12.64 6.16
CA PHE A 181 10.52 -11.34 5.77
C PHE A 181 9.09 -11.46 5.22
N LEU A 182 8.18 -10.67 5.77
CA LEU A 182 6.82 -10.48 5.27
C LEU A 182 6.81 -9.43 4.17
N TYR A 183 6.18 -9.77 3.04
CA TYR A 183 5.89 -8.85 1.95
C TYR A 183 4.38 -8.78 1.77
N VAL A 184 3.82 -7.58 1.88
CA VAL A 184 2.44 -7.32 1.47
C VAL A 184 2.40 -7.26 -0.04
N THR A 185 1.58 -8.12 -0.64
CA THR A 185 1.47 -8.26 -2.09
C THR A 185 0.30 -7.47 -2.66
N GLY A 186 -0.78 -7.27 -1.90
CA GLY A 186 -1.91 -6.44 -2.33
C GLY A 186 -3.13 -6.62 -1.45
N ARG A 187 -4.26 -6.03 -1.85
CA ARG A 187 -5.55 -6.16 -1.15
C ARG A 187 -6.30 -7.39 -1.63
N CYS A 188 -6.93 -8.14 -0.72
CA CYS A 188 -7.77 -9.29 -1.10
C CYS A 188 -8.90 -8.87 -2.05
N SER A 189 -9.49 -7.68 -1.84
CA SER A 189 -10.59 -7.16 -2.66
C SER A 189 -10.20 -6.78 -4.09
N ASP A 190 -8.92 -6.59 -4.36
CA ASP A 190 -8.44 -6.03 -5.62
C ASP A 190 -7.88 -7.13 -6.54
N VAL A 191 -7.82 -8.37 -6.06
CA VAL A 191 -7.33 -9.52 -6.81
C VAL A 191 -8.15 -9.72 -8.08
N ILE A 192 -7.45 -9.80 -9.22
CA ILE A 192 -8.05 -10.06 -10.52
C ILE A 192 -7.95 -11.55 -10.82
N LYS A 193 -9.08 -12.19 -11.11
CA LYS A 193 -9.13 -13.59 -11.55
C LYS A 193 -8.96 -13.67 -13.06
N LEU A 194 -7.98 -14.43 -13.49
CA LEU A 194 -7.64 -14.62 -14.90
C LEU A 194 -8.44 -15.78 -15.49
N PRO A 195 -8.65 -15.83 -16.82
CA PRO A 195 -9.39 -16.90 -17.49
C PRO A 195 -8.83 -18.32 -17.26
N ASN A 196 -7.55 -18.43 -16.92
CA ASN A 196 -6.87 -19.69 -16.59
C ASN A 196 -7.00 -20.08 -15.09
N ASN A 197 -7.91 -19.43 -14.36
CA ASN A 197 -8.13 -19.62 -12.93
C ASN A 197 -6.93 -19.27 -12.04
N GLN A 198 -6.02 -18.42 -12.55
CA GLN A 198 -4.95 -17.83 -11.75
C GLN A 198 -5.35 -16.46 -11.23
N GLU A 199 -4.71 -16.06 -10.15
CA GLU A 199 -4.93 -14.78 -9.51
C GLU A 199 -3.73 -13.88 -9.74
N THR A 200 -3.99 -12.59 -9.93
CA THR A 200 -2.95 -11.56 -9.98
C THR A 200 -3.41 -10.30 -9.27
N HIS A 201 -2.43 -9.49 -8.85
CA HIS A 201 -2.69 -8.18 -8.29
C HIS A 201 -2.64 -7.08 -9.38
N PRO A 202 -3.53 -6.08 -9.33
CA PRO A 202 -3.60 -4.99 -10.32
C PRO A 202 -2.29 -4.28 -10.58
N HIS A 203 -1.55 -3.96 -9.51
CA HIS A 203 -0.31 -3.20 -9.58
C HIS A 203 0.78 -3.91 -10.40
N PHE A 204 0.74 -5.25 -10.55
CA PHE A 204 1.65 -5.97 -11.44
C PHE A 204 1.34 -5.68 -12.91
N ILE A 205 0.06 -5.64 -13.29
CA ILE A 205 -0.38 -5.28 -14.65
C ILE A 205 -0.06 -3.81 -14.92
N GLU A 206 -0.36 -2.93 -13.97
CA GLU A 206 -0.06 -1.49 -14.09
C GLU A 206 1.44 -1.24 -14.25
N THR A 207 2.27 -1.92 -13.45
CA THR A 207 3.73 -1.82 -13.53
C THR A 207 4.26 -2.41 -14.83
N ALA A 208 3.71 -3.52 -15.31
CA ALA A 208 4.07 -4.08 -16.61
C ALA A 208 3.76 -3.08 -17.73
N ALA A 209 2.51 -2.59 -17.80
CA ALA A 209 2.09 -1.61 -18.80
C ALA A 209 2.92 -0.31 -18.76
N GLN A 210 3.18 0.22 -17.55
CA GLN A 210 4.02 1.40 -17.38
C GLN A 210 5.44 1.14 -17.89
N ASN A 211 6.04 -0.03 -17.62
CA ASN A 211 7.38 -0.37 -18.09
C ASN A 211 7.45 -0.55 -19.60
N SER A 212 6.44 -1.13 -20.23
CA SER A 212 6.40 -1.30 -21.69
C SER A 212 6.16 0.03 -22.41
N CYS A 213 5.52 1.00 -21.75
CA CYS A 213 5.07 2.25 -22.36
C CYS A 213 5.51 3.50 -21.58
N GLN A 214 6.71 3.50 -20.99
CA GLN A 214 7.19 4.57 -20.09
C GLN A 214 7.16 5.98 -20.71
N ASN A 215 7.31 6.08 -22.03
CA ASN A 215 7.28 7.35 -22.77
C ASN A 215 5.87 7.90 -22.99
N PHE A 216 4.85 7.06 -22.80
CA PHE A 216 3.46 7.39 -23.10
C PHE A 216 2.59 7.40 -21.85
N LEU A 217 2.75 6.45 -20.93
CA LEU A 217 1.92 6.32 -19.74
C LEU A 217 2.54 7.03 -18.55
N ARG A 218 1.75 7.83 -17.82
CA ARG A 218 2.20 8.53 -16.62
C ARG A 218 2.31 7.55 -15.46
N GLY A 219 3.53 7.35 -14.96
CA GLY A 219 3.77 6.46 -13.83
C GLY A 219 2.97 6.87 -12.59
N GLY A 220 2.35 5.89 -11.93
CA GLY A 220 1.48 6.10 -10.78
C GLY A 220 0.05 6.56 -11.10
N CYS A 221 -0.30 6.68 -12.39
CA CYS A 221 -1.63 7.09 -12.86
C CYS A 221 -2.24 5.99 -13.74
N LEU A 222 -2.18 4.74 -13.27
CA LEU A 222 -2.78 3.57 -13.91
C LEU A 222 -3.65 2.84 -12.89
N ALA A 223 -4.71 2.18 -13.36
CA ALA A 223 -5.57 1.34 -12.55
C ALA A 223 -6.02 0.12 -13.35
N ALA A 224 -5.69 -1.08 -12.88
CA ALA A 224 -6.18 -2.33 -13.45
C ALA A 224 -7.31 -2.92 -12.59
N PHE A 225 -8.36 -3.45 -13.23
CA PHE A 225 -9.47 -4.11 -12.53
C PHE A 225 -10.23 -5.06 -13.45
N GLU A 226 -11.06 -5.92 -12.87
CA GLU A 226 -11.94 -6.81 -13.62
C GLU A 226 -13.32 -6.17 -13.85
N MET A 227 -13.83 -6.25 -15.07
CA MET A 227 -15.20 -5.86 -15.42
C MET A 227 -15.79 -6.88 -16.39
N SER A 228 -16.92 -7.50 -16.02
CA SER A 228 -17.62 -8.50 -16.86
C SER A 228 -16.69 -9.59 -17.44
N SER A 229 -15.84 -10.17 -16.58
CA SER A 229 -14.85 -11.21 -16.95
C SER A 229 -13.82 -10.75 -17.99
N THR A 230 -13.56 -9.43 -18.04
CA THR A 230 -12.54 -8.79 -18.86
C THR A 230 -11.62 -7.97 -17.97
N THR A 231 -10.32 -8.09 -18.17
CA THR A 231 -9.35 -7.23 -17.48
C THR A 231 -9.31 -5.87 -18.18
N VAL A 232 -9.54 -4.81 -17.43
CA VAL A 232 -9.53 -3.42 -17.87
C VAL A 232 -8.31 -2.73 -17.29
N LEU A 233 -7.64 -1.88 -18.09
CA LEU A 233 -6.56 -1.02 -17.63
C LEU A 233 -6.89 0.42 -17.99
N VAL A 234 -7.05 1.28 -17.01
CA VAL A 234 -7.19 2.72 -17.22
C VAL A 234 -5.83 3.38 -16.99
N ALA A 235 -5.43 4.31 -17.84
CA ALA A 235 -4.13 4.97 -17.72
C ALA A 235 -4.17 6.43 -18.19
N GLU A 236 -3.46 7.30 -17.47
CA GLU A 236 -3.20 8.67 -17.90
C GLU A 236 -2.03 8.70 -18.90
N ILE A 237 -2.21 9.42 -20.01
CA ILE A 237 -1.19 9.57 -21.06
C ILE A 237 -0.40 10.87 -20.82
N GLN A 238 0.93 10.81 -20.77
CA GLN A 238 1.82 11.94 -20.46
C GLN A 238 1.80 13.07 -21.50
N LYS A 239 1.54 12.71 -22.75
CA LYS A 239 1.44 13.65 -23.88
C LYS A 239 0.11 13.40 -24.57
N HIS A 240 -0.53 14.47 -25.03
CA HIS A 240 -1.76 14.35 -25.78
C HIS A 240 -1.48 13.68 -27.13
N GLU A 241 -1.52 12.35 -27.14
CA GLU A 241 -1.27 11.51 -28.30
C GLU A 241 -2.61 11.17 -28.94
N LYS A 242 -2.84 11.68 -30.15
CA LYS A 242 -4.10 11.49 -30.89
C LYS A 242 -3.98 10.41 -31.96
N ASP A 243 -2.78 9.87 -32.19
CA ASP A 243 -2.61 8.81 -33.18
C ASP A 243 -3.14 7.47 -32.64
N VAL A 244 -4.27 7.05 -33.22
CA VAL A 244 -4.95 5.78 -32.94
C VAL A 244 -4.00 4.57 -33.07
N LYS A 245 -3.00 4.64 -33.96
CA LYS A 245 -2.03 3.55 -34.12
C LYS A 245 -1.12 3.40 -32.90
N VAL A 246 -0.75 4.51 -32.27
CA VAL A 246 0.06 4.51 -31.05
C VAL A 246 -0.75 3.97 -29.88
N LEU A 247 -2.03 4.34 -29.77
CA LEU A 247 -2.94 3.79 -28.75
C LEU A 247 -3.13 2.27 -28.89
N LYS A 248 -3.29 1.76 -30.13
CA LYS A 248 -3.35 0.31 -30.39
C LYS A 248 -2.04 -0.39 -30.04
N GLN A 249 -0.90 0.19 -30.37
CA GLN A 249 0.41 -0.35 -29.98
C GLN A 249 0.62 -0.39 -28.47
N ILE A 250 0.17 0.63 -27.73
CA ILE A 250 0.21 0.63 -26.25
C ILE A 250 -0.62 -0.53 -25.69
N CYS A 251 -1.82 -0.77 -26.23
CA CYS A 251 -2.66 -1.90 -25.80
C CYS A 251 -2.00 -3.26 -26.10
N GLU A 252 -1.40 -3.40 -27.29
CA GLU A 252 -0.69 -4.63 -27.68
C GLU A 252 0.57 -4.87 -26.84
N TRP A 253 1.34 -3.82 -26.51
CA TRP A 253 2.51 -3.92 -25.65
C TRP A 253 2.13 -4.25 -24.20
N ALA A 254 1.12 -3.57 -23.65
CA ALA A 254 0.62 -3.86 -22.32
C ALA A 254 0.11 -5.31 -22.21
N ARG A 255 -0.57 -5.82 -23.26
CA ARG A 255 -0.94 -7.25 -23.36
C ARG A 255 0.29 -8.15 -23.36
N LYS A 256 1.18 -7.96 -24.34
CA LYS A 256 2.33 -8.86 -24.58
C LYS A 256 3.30 -8.93 -23.41
N ASP A 257 3.52 -7.83 -22.70
CA ASP A 257 4.44 -7.78 -21.58
C ASP A 257 3.78 -8.23 -20.26
N SER A 258 2.47 -8.09 -20.13
CA SER A 258 1.72 -8.82 -19.11
C SER A 258 1.94 -10.33 -19.33
N GLU A 259 1.75 -10.82 -20.56
CA GLU A 259 2.00 -12.22 -20.94
C GLU A 259 3.44 -12.71 -20.65
N MET A 260 4.46 -11.89 -20.93
CA MET A 260 5.88 -12.26 -20.74
C MET A 260 6.40 -12.07 -19.30
N GLY A 261 6.00 -11.01 -18.60
CA GLY A 261 6.47 -10.67 -17.25
C GLY A 261 5.97 -11.63 -16.16
N CYS A 262 4.95 -12.42 -16.46
CA CYS A 262 4.35 -13.40 -15.55
C CYS A 262 3.92 -14.69 -16.28
N GLN A 263 4.59 -15.05 -17.38
CA GLN A 263 4.48 -16.31 -18.14
C GLN A 263 3.08 -16.85 -18.53
N ARG A 264 1.94 -16.20 -18.20
CA ARG A 264 0.63 -16.88 -18.16
C ARG A 264 -0.62 -16.00 -18.31
N TYR A 265 -0.60 -14.94 -19.12
CA TYR A 265 -1.85 -14.24 -19.46
C TYR A 265 -2.32 -14.66 -20.83
N ALA A 266 -3.63 -14.81 -21.02
CA ALA A 266 -4.21 -15.03 -22.33
C ALA A 266 -5.60 -14.36 -22.40
N ASP A 267 -5.77 -13.59 -23.47
CA ASP A 267 -6.97 -13.40 -24.27
C ASP A 267 -7.98 -12.26 -24.00
N LYS A 268 -7.97 -11.49 -22.91
CA LYS A 268 -8.98 -10.40 -22.73
C LYS A 268 -8.54 -9.16 -21.94
N MET A 269 -7.58 -8.39 -22.46
CA MET A 269 -7.30 -7.04 -21.95
C MET A 269 -7.84 -6.00 -22.93
N SER A 270 -9.07 -5.53 -22.77
CA SER A 270 -9.82 -4.94 -23.90
C SER A 270 -9.83 -3.41 -23.96
N VAL A 271 -9.41 -2.69 -22.93
CA VAL A 271 -9.64 -1.24 -22.90
C VAL A 271 -8.52 -0.50 -22.19
N VAL A 272 -7.90 0.45 -22.91
CA VAL A 272 -7.18 1.60 -22.33
C VAL A 272 -8.11 2.80 -22.41
N MET A 273 -8.56 3.32 -21.27
CA MET A 273 -9.31 4.58 -21.25
C MET A 273 -8.34 5.72 -20.96
N GLU A 274 -8.38 6.76 -21.78
CA GLU A 274 -7.67 8.01 -21.51
C GLU A 274 -8.42 8.74 -20.40
N MET A 275 -7.75 8.98 -19.28
CA MET A 275 -8.28 9.77 -18.17
C MET A 275 -7.78 11.21 -18.31
N GLN A 276 -8.70 12.17 -18.49
CA GLN A 276 -8.38 13.60 -18.45
C GLN A 276 -9.02 14.22 -17.21
N PHE A 277 -8.30 15.12 -16.55
CA PHE A 277 -8.84 15.92 -15.45
C PHE A 277 -9.26 17.30 -15.97
N GLU A 278 -10.55 17.62 -15.88
CA GLU A 278 -11.09 18.98 -16.06
C GLU A 278 -11.82 19.36 -14.77
N ASP A 279 -11.49 20.51 -14.18
CA ASP A 279 -12.17 21.08 -13.01
C ASP A 279 -12.37 20.10 -11.82
N ASN A 280 -11.31 19.37 -11.45
CA ASN A 280 -11.31 18.32 -10.40
C ASN A 280 -12.20 17.10 -10.68
N ASN A 281 -12.75 16.97 -11.90
CA ASN A 281 -13.51 15.80 -12.32
C ASN A 281 -12.69 14.97 -13.32
N ALA A 282 -12.67 13.66 -13.10
CA ALA A 282 -12.11 12.72 -14.06
C ALA A 282 -13.10 12.48 -15.21
N ARG A 283 -12.67 12.71 -16.44
CA ARG A 283 -13.38 12.30 -17.66
C ARG A 283 -12.64 11.12 -18.29
N PHE A 284 -13.36 10.04 -18.52
CA PHE A 284 -12.84 8.85 -19.19
C PHE A 284 -13.24 8.89 -20.65
N PHE A 285 -12.25 8.84 -21.54
CA PHE A 285 -12.46 8.73 -22.96
C PHE A 285 -12.09 7.31 -23.39
N PRO A 286 -13.03 6.52 -23.95
CA PRO A 286 -12.70 5.21 -24.47
C PRO A 286 -11.76 5.38 -25.68
N SER A 287 -10.58 4.76 -25.65
CA SER A 287 -9.80 4.57 -26.88
C SER A 287 -10.60 3.61 -27.77
N PHE A 288 -11.03 4.07 -28.94
CA PHE A 288 -12.06 3.44 -29.77
C PHE A 288 -11.81 1.95 -30.12
N GLU A 289 -12.59 1.06 -29.49
CA GLU A 289 -13.32 -0.13 -30.01
C GLU A 289 -14.03 -0.91 -28.85
N ALA A 290 -14.23 -0.29 -27.68
CA ALA A 290 -14.87 -0.92 -26.50
C ALA A 290 -16.35 -0.55 -26.32
N THR A 291 -16.92 0.22 -27.25
CA THR A 291 -18.23 0.87 -27.06
C THR A 291 -19.43 -0.07 -27.21
N GLU A 292 -19.27 -1.28 -27.75
CA GLU A 292 -20.38 -2.24 -27.88
C GLU A 292 -20.34 -3.41 -26.90
N GLN A 293 -19.21 -3.70 -26.23
CA GLN A 293 -19.11 -4.83 -25.29
C GLN A 293 -19.11 -4.44 -23.80
N VAL A 294 -18.84 -3.18 -23.45
CA VAL A 294 -18.73 -2.71 -22.05
C VAL A 294 -20.02 -2.03 -21.55
N MET A 295 -20.96 -1.71 -22.45
CA MET A 295 -22.19 -0.97 -22.15
C MET A 295 -23.48 -1.80 -22.35
N SER A 296 -23.37 -3.12 -22.54
CA SER A 296 -24.51 -4.07 -22.59
C SER A 296 -24.44 -5.06 -21.43
#